data_AF-A0A7S4MNI2-F1
#
_entry.id   AF-A0A7S4MNI2-F1
#
_cell.length_a   1.000
_cell.length_b   1.000
_cell.length_c   1.000
_cell.angle_alpha   90.00
_cell.angle_beta   90.00
_cell.angle_gamma   90.00
#
_symmetry.space_group_name_H-M   'P 1'
#
loop_
_entity.id
_entity.type
_entity.pdbx_description
1 polymer ?
#
loop_
_entity_poly.entity_id
_entity_poly.type
_entity_poly.pdbx_seq_one_letter_code
_entity_poly.pdbx_strand_id
1 'polypeptide(L)'
;MRGGLLLFVVVFFVVQCSAARMKSQSALLVLVYDECLAVCDDAIKQEDACPEFCDFVNHLYNHDPTIFQTLTTHYRQDIDVIRWALQELTKWKMNTKTDDLHETSMKFRDLLLKWGEYKVQYKATFGEE
;
A
#
# COMPACT_ATOMS: atom_id res chain seq x y z
N MET A 1 4.65 45.49 24.18
CA MET A 1 4.22 44.08 24.15
C MET A 1 3.93 43.68 22.70
N ARG A 2 4.93 43.21 21.95
CA ARG A 2 4.82 42.90 20.50
C ARG A 2 5.62 41.64 20.10
N GLY A 3 5.91 40.75 21.04
CA GLY A 3 6.73 39.55 20.80
C GLY A 3 5.96 38.23 20.73
N GLY A 4 4.66 38.20 21.04
CA GLY A 4 3.91 36.95 21.19
C GLY A 4 3.22 36.43 19.93
N LEU A 5 2.97 37.28 18.93
CA LEU A 5 2.11 36.90 17.80
C LEU A 5 2.84 36.13 16.68
N LEU A 6 4.16 36.32 16.56
CA LEU A 6 4.96 35.71 15.48
C LEU A 6 5.34 34.24 15.76
N LEU A 7 5.36 33.83 17.03
CA LEU A 7 5.73 32.45 17.43
C LEU A 7 4.58 31.45 17.25
N PHE A 8 3.32 31.89 17.34
CA PHE A 8 2.17 31.00 17.18
C PHE A 8 1.90 30.58 15.73
N VAL A 9 2.26 31.42 14.76
CA VAL A 9 2.01 31.11 13.33
C VAL A 9 3.01 30.09 12.78
N VAL A 10 4.27 30.13 13.24
CA VAL A 10 5.30 29.21 12.75
C VAL A 10 5.12 27.79 13.31
N VAL A 11 4.67 27.64 14.56
CA VAL A 11 4.43 26.31 15.15
C VAL A 11 3.19 25.64 14.57
N PHE A 12 2.15 26.40 14.18
CA PHE A 12 0.97 25.82 13.54
C PHE A 12 1.25 25.30 12.12
N PHE A 13 2.14 25.95 11.36
CA PHE A 13 2.47 25.53 10.00
C PHE A 13 3.43 24.33 9.94
N VAL A 14 4.38 24.21 10.86
CA VAL A 14 5.31 23.06 10.86
C VAL A 14 4.63 21.76 11.31
N VAL A 15 3.56 21.84 12.13
CA VAL A 15 2.79 20.66 12.57
C VAL A 15 1.77 20.21 11.53
N GLN A 16 1.24 21.10 10.69
CA GLN A 16 0.32 20.69 9.60
C GLN A 16 1.03 20.18 8.34
N CYS A 17 2.31 20.51 8.13
CA CYS A 17 3.00 20.12 6.89
C CYS A 17 3.49 18.65 6.87
N SER A 18 3.64 18.01 8.03
CA SER A 18 4.15 16.63 8.13
C SER A 18 3.06 15.59 8.41
N ALA A 19 1.84 16.03 8.72
CA ALA A 19 0.72 15.16 9.12
C ALA A 19 -0.29 14.85 7.99
N ALA A 20 -0.16 15.51 6.82
CA ALA A 20 -1.15 15.43 5.75
C ALA A 20 -0.97 14.24 4.77
N ARG A 21 -0.07 13.27 5.03
CA ARG A 21 0.13 12.11 4.15
C ARG A 21 0.19 10.76 4.88
N MET A 22 -0.62 10.58 5.91
CA MET A 22 -0.92 9.24 6.44
C MET A 22 -2.43 9.00 6.33
N LYS A 23 -2.86 8.27 5.29
CA LYS A 23 -4.22 7.73 5.24
C LYS A 23 -4.42 6.75 6.40
N SER A 24 -5.61 6.75 7.01
CA SER A 24 -6.00 5.72 7.99
C SER A 24 -5.90 4.32 7.38
N GLN A 25 -5.75 3.27 8.20
CA GLN A 25 -5.64 1.89 7.71
C GLN A 25 -6.80 1.50 6.78
N SER A 26 -8.02 1.96 7.09
CA SER A 26 -9.20 1.74 6.25
C SER A 26 -9.12 2.46 4.90
N ALA A 27 -8.53 3.66 4.84
CA ALA A 27 -8.31 4.36 3.58
C ALA A 27 -7.16 3.74 2.76
N LEU A 28 -6.19 3.07 3.40
CA LEU A 28 -5.17 2.30 2.71
C LEU A 28 -5.72 0.95 2.20
N LEU A 29 -6.63 0.31 2.94
CA LEU A 29 -7.39 -0.85 2.46
C LEU A 29 -8.11 -0.52 1.14
N VAL A 30 -8.87 0.59 1.11
CA VAL A 30 -9.57 1.04 -0.11
C VAL A 30 -8.58 1.25 -1.25
N LEU A 31 -7.45 1.91 -1.00
CA LEU A 31 -6.43 2.13 -2.03
C LEU A 31 -5.87 0.82 -2.59
N VAL A 32 -5.54 -0.16 -1.73
CA VAL A 32 -5.00 -1.45 -2.18
C VAL A 32 -6.05 -2.23 -2.97
N TYR A 33 -7.32 -2.15 -2.56
CA TYR A 33 -8.42 -2.77 -3.28
C TYR A 33 -8.63 -2.14 -4.66
N ASP A 34 -8.66 -0.81 -4.74
CA ASP A 34 -8.80 -0.08 -6.01
C ASP A 34 -7.64 -0.39 -6.98
N GLU A 35 -6.40 -0.42 -6.49
CA GLU A 35 -5.25 -0.80 -7.31
C GLU A 35 -5.31 -2.27 -7.73
N CYS A 36 -5.86 -3.16 -6.89
CA CYS A 36 -6.06 -4.56 -7.25
C CYS A 36 -7.05 -4.70 -8.41
N LEU A 37 -8.17 -3.97 -8.36
CA LEU A 37 -9.15 -3.96 -9.45
C LEU A 37 -8.52 -3.46 -10.75
N ALA A 38 -7.76 -2.37 -10.70
CA ALA A 38 -7.09 -1.83 -11.88
C ALA A 38 -6.10 -2.83 -12.51
N VAL A 39 -5.24 -3.46 -11.68
CA VAL A 39 -4.27 -4.47 -12.17
C VAL A 39 -4.97 -5.72 -12.70
N CYS A 40 -6.06 -6.14 -12.04
CA CYS A 40 -6.83 -7.29 -12.47
C CYS A 40 -7.50 -7.04 -13.82
N ASP A 41 -8.11 -5.87 -14.01
CA ASP A 41 -8.76 -5.48 -15.27
C ASP A 41 -7.78 -5.51 -16.43
N ASP A 42 -6.60 -4.90 -16.25
CA ASP A 42 -5.51 -4.89 -17.23
C ASP A 42 -5.04 -6.31 -17.62
N ALA A 43 -5.01 -7.23 -16.66
CA ALA A 43 -4.43 -8.57 -16.83
C ALA A 43 -5.43 -9.62 -17.31
N ILE A 44 -6.63 -9.65 -16.73
CA ILE A 44 -7.61 -10.73 -16.91
C ILE A 44 -8.63 -10.38 -18.00
N LYS A 45 -8.92 -9.08 -18.24
CA LYS A 45 -9.87 -8.59 -19.26
C LYS A 45 -11.26 -9.23 -19.17
N GLN A 46 -11.62 -9.73 -17.98
CA GLN A 46 -12.95 -10.22 -17.62
C GLN A 46 -13.35 -9.50 -16.35
N GLU A 47 -13.94 -8.31 -16.53
CA GLU A 47 -14.25 -7.34 -15.47
C GLU A 47 -15.04 -7.97 -14.31
N ASP A 48 -15.96 -8.89 -14.61
CA ASP A 48 -16.83 -9.52 -13.61
C ASP A 48 -16.09 -10.44 -12.61
N ALA A 49 -14.90 -10.93 -12.96
CA ALA A 49 -14.11 -11.83 -12.11
C ALA A 49 -13.15 -11.09 -11.15
N CYS A 50 -12.93 -9.78 -11.36
CA CYS A 50 -11.95 -9.01 -10.60
C CYS A 50 -12.32 -8.73 -9.14
N PRO A 51 -13.59 -8.49 -8.77
CA PRO A 51 -13.98 -8.36 -7.37
C PRO A 51 -13.61 -9.59 -6.54
N GLU A 52 -13.97 -10.79 -7.02
CA GLU A 52 -13.65 -12.07 -6.37
C GLU A 52 -12.13 -12.32 -6.33
N PHE A 53 -11.41 -11.92 -7.39
CA PHE A 53 -9.96 -11.99 -7.40
C PHE A 53 -9.34 -11.17 -6.25
N CYS A 54 -9.89 -9.98 -5.96
CA CYS A 54 -9.37 -9.01 -5.01
C CYS A 54 -9.85 -9.19 -3.56
N ASP A 55 -10.72 -10.14 -3.26
CA ASP A 55 -11.25 -10.37 -1.91
C ASP A 55 -10.17 -10.70 -0.86
N PHE A 56 -9.00 -11.19 -1.30
CA PHE A 56 -7.86 -11.41 -0.41
C PHE A 56 -7.40 -10.13 0.29
N VAL A 57 -7.64 -8.94 -0.27
CA VAL A 57 -7.23 -7.68 0.35
C VAL A 57 -7.99 -7.45 1.66
N ASN A 58 -9.30 -7.73 1.67
CA ASN A 58 -10.13 -7.67 2.87
C ASN A 58 -9.69 -8.75 3.88
N HIS A 59 -9.38 -9.95 3.38
CA HIS A 59 -8.84 -11.03 4.21
C HIS A 59 -7.54 -10.61 4.91
N LEU A 60 -6.58 -10.07 4.15
CA LEU A 60 -5.32 -9.59 4.68
C LEU A 60 -5.52 -8.48 5.73
N TYR A 61 -6.43 -7.54 5.50
CA TYR A 61 -6.72 -6.47 6.46
C TYR A 61 -7.20 -7.00 7.81
N ASN A 62 -8.06 -8.01 7.79
CA ASN A 62 -8.61 -8.60 9.01
C ASN A 62 -7.62 -9.52 9.73
N HIS A 63 -6.73 -10.19 8.99
CA HIS A 63 -5.84 -11.22 9.55
C HIS A 63 -4.41 -10.75 9.82
N ASP A 64 -3.90 -9.75 9.10
CA ASP A 64 -2.62 -9.10 9.35
C ASP A 64 -2.75 -7.58 9.21
N PRO A 65 -3.36 -6.88 10.19
CA PRO A 65 -3.48 -5.43 10.14
C PRO A 65 -2.12 -4.71 10.21
N THR A 66 -1.06 -5.41 10.63
CA THR A 66 0.27 -4.81 10.78
C THR A 66 0.89 -4.47 9.43
N ILE A 67 0.55 -5.20 8.37
CA ILE A 67 1.09 -4.92 7.02
C ILE A 67 0.67 -3.53 6.52
N PHE A 68 -0.54 -3.07 6.84
CA PHE A 68 -1.02 -1.73 6.49
C PHE A 68 -0.31 -0.63 7.29
N GLN A 69 0.09 -0.93 8.53
CA GLN A 69 0.94 -0.05 9.32
C GLN A 69 2.35 0.02 8.73
N THR A 70 2.91 -1.11 8.28
CA THR A 70 4.21 -1.18 7.61
C THR A 70 4.22 -0.40 6.30
N LEU A 71 3.21 -0.60 5.46
CA LEU A 71 3.03 0.16 4.23
C LEU A 71 2.98 1.67 4.49
N THR A 72 2.29 2.09 5.54
CA THR A 72 2.18 3.52 5.87
C THR A 72 3.48 4.08 6.46
N THR A 73 4.08 3.37 7.42
CA THR A 73 5.21 3.87 8.20
C THR A 73 6.54 3.73 7.47
N HIS A 74 6.79 2.54 6.90
CA HIS A 74 8.06 2.21 6.26
C HIS A 74 8.05 2.56 4.77
N TYR A 75 6.95 2.27 4.09
CA TYR A 75 6.86 2.47 2.64
C TYR A 75 6.12 3.74 2.25
N ARG A 76 5.62 4.54 3.20
CA ARG A 76 4.91 5.80 2.95
C ARG A 76 3.77 5.67 1.93
N GLN A 77 3.09 4.52 1.92
CA GLN A 77 1.98 4.21 1.01
C GLN A 77 2.39 4.29 -0.47
N ASP A 78 3.63 3.92 -0.77
CA ASP A 78 4.19 3.98 -2.11
C ASP A 78 3.43 3.08 -3.09
N ILE A 79 2.74 3.71 -4.05
CA ILE A 79 1.84 3.04 -4.99
C ILE A 79 2.61 2.07 -5.89
N ASP A 80 3.86 2.37 -6.25
CA ASP A 80 4.63 1.46 -7.10
C ASP A 80 4.90 0.14 -6.38
N VAL A 81 5.04 0.18 -5.04
CA VAL A 81 5.22 -1.04 -4.25
C VAL A 81 3.98 -1.90 -4.28
N ILE A 82 2.82 -1.27 -4.08
CA ILE A 82 1.52 -1.93 -4.09
C ILE A 82 1.25 -2.52 -5.47
N ARG A 83 1.41 -1.71 -6.53
CA ARG A 83 1.14 -2.11 -7.91
C ARG A 83 2.07 -3.22 -8.38
N TRP A 84 3.37 -3.15 -8.08
CA TRP A 84 4.31 -4.22 -8.41
C TRP A 84 3.90 -5.53 -7.72
N ALA A 85 3.58 -5.47 -6.42
CA ALA A 85 3.17 -6.66 -5.67
C ALA A 85 1.88 -7.27 -6.23
N LEU A 86 0.91 -6.45 -6.63
CA LEU A 86 -0.34 -6.90 -7.25
C LEU A 86 -0.10 -7.55 -8.62
N GLN A 87 0.79 -7.00 -9.44
CA GLN A 87 1.15 -7.58 -10.75
C GLN A 87 1.82 -8.94 -10.58
N GLU A 88 2.76 -9.08 -9.66
CA GLU A 88 3.42 -10.35 -9.36
C GLU A 88 2.46 -11.37 -8.74
N LEU A 89 1.55 -10.91 -7.88
CA LEU A 89 0.50 -11.75 -7.32
C LEU A 89 -0.44 -12.27 -8.40
N THR A 90 -0.84 -11.41 -9.34
CA THR A 90 -1.71 -11.78 -10.46
C THR A 90 -1.06 -12.86 -11.33
N LYS A 91 0.21 -12.67 -11.71
CA LYS A 91 0.98 -13.70 -12.45
C LYS A 91 1.04 -15.01 -11.66
N TRP A 92 1.34 -14.93 -10.37
CA TRP A 92 1.41 -16.11 -9.51
C TRP A 92 0.07 -16.85 -9.44
N LYS A 93 -1.03 -16.14 -9.20
CA LYS A 93 -2.38 -16.72 -9.09
C LYS A 93 -2.88 -17.29 -10.41
N MET A 94 -2.54 -16.67 -11.55
CA MET A 94 -2.82 -17.26 -12.88
C MET A 94 -2.04 -18.57 -13.12
N ASN A 95 -0.83 -18.69 -12.56
CA ASN A 95 -0.01 -19.90 -12.70
C ASN A 95 -0.45 -21.02 -11.76
N THR A 96 -0.72 -20.71 -10.48
CA THR A 96 -1.11 -21.71 -9.47
C THR A 96 -2.59 -22.07 -9.55
N LYS A 97 -3.43 -21.15 -10.04
CA LYS A 97 -4.89 -21.24 -10.07
C LYS A 97 -5.50 -21.48 -8.67
N THR A 98 -4.81 -21.04 -7.63
CA THR A 98 -5.33 -21.12 -6.26
C THR A 98 -6.46 -20.11 -6.06
N ASP A 99 -7.50 -20.56 -5.36
CA ASP A 99 -8.65 -19.81 -4.90
C ASP A 99 -8.59 -19.56 -3.37
N ASP A 100 -7.54 -20.05 -2.69
CA ASP A 100 -7.35 -19.83 -1.25
C ASP A 100 -6.99 -18.37 -0.95
N LEU A 101 -7.92 -17.68 -0.28
CA LEU A 101 -7.77 -16.28 0.12
C LEU A 101 -6.63 -16.07 1.12
N HIS A 102 -6.42 -17.02 2.03
CA HIS A 102 -5.35 -16.93 3.02
C HIS A 102 -3.99 -17.09 2.35
N GLU A 103 -3.82 -18.08 1.49
CA GLU A 103 -2.60 -18.29 0.71
C GLU A 103 -2.28 -17.05 -0.15
N THR A 104 -3.29 -16.52 -0.84
CA THR A 104 -3.17 -15.31 -1.65
C THR A 104 -2.77 -14.09 -0.80
N SER A 105 -3.35 -13.94 0.38
CA SER A 105 -3.02 -12.85 1.31
C SER A 105 -1.59 -12.93 1.81
N MET A 106 -1.14 -14.13 2.21
CA MET A 106 0.24 -14.36 2.64
C MET A 106 1.23 -14.09 1.51
N LYS A 107 0.91 -14.54 0.30
CA LYS A 107 1.73 -14.29 -0.88
C LYS A 107 1.85 -12.79 -1.18
N PHE A 108 0.75 -12.06 -1.12
CA PHE A 108 0.75 -10.62 -1.36
C PHE A 108 1.57 -9.86 -0.31
N ARG A 109 1.40 -10.21 0.97
CA ARG A 109 2.20 -9.66 2.08
C ARG A 109 3.70 -9.84 1.81
N ASP A 110 4.13 -11.04 1.43
CA ASP A 110 5.55 -11.31 1.17
C ASP A 110 6.09 -10.51 -0.01
N LEU A 111 5.28 -10.30 -1.05
CA LEU A 111 5.65 -9.46 -2.20
C LEU A 111 5.80 -7.98 -1.80
N LEU A 112 4.87 -7.45 -0.99
CA LEU A 112 4.95 -6.10 -0.46
C LEU A 112 6.24 -5.88 0.34
N LEU A 113 6.58 -6.81 1.23
CA LEU A 113 7.80 -6.74 2.04
C LEU A 113 9.05 -6.80 1.15
N LYS A 114 9.11 -7.76 0.23
CA LYS A 114 10.26 -7.98 -0.65
C LYS A 114 10.64 -6.72 -1.44
N TRP A 115 9.67 -6.10 -2.10
CA TRP A 115 9.95 -4.92 -2.91
C TRP A 115 9.99 -3.63 -2.11
N GLY A 116 9.17 -3.50 -1.06
CA GLY A 116 9.21 -2.36 -0.16
C GLY A 116 10.58 -2.19 0.50
N GLU A 117 11.17 -3.28 1.02
CA GLU A 117 12.52 -3.27 1.58
C GLU A 117 13.57 -2.88 0.55
N TYR A 118 13.52 -3.46 -0.65
CA TYR A 118 14.42 -3.11 -1.74
C TYR A 118 14.34 -1.61 -2.08
N LYS A 119 13.13 -1.06 -2.23
CA LYS A 119 12.93 0.35 -2.57
C LYS A 119 13.45 1.29 -1.49
N VAL A 120 13.24 0.96 -0.21
CA VAL A 120 13.77 1.72 0.92
C VAL A 120 15.30 1.70 0.94
N GLN A 121 15.91 0.52 0.77
CA GLN A 121 17.37 0.38 0.74
C GLN A 121 18.00 1.10 -0.46
N TYR A 122 17.35 1.04 -1.63
CA TYR A 122 17.78 1.75 -2.82
C TYR A 122 17.78 3.26 -2.59
N LYS A 123 16.66 3.83 -2.11
CA LYS A 123 16.56 5.26 -1.78
C LYS A 123 17.60 5.72 -0.76
N ALA A 124 17.87 4.89 0.26
CA ALA A 124 18.88 5.19 1.27
C ALA A 124 20.32 5.20 0.71
N THR A 125 20.58 4.39 -0.32
CA THR A 125 21.93 4.22 -0.90
C THR A 125 22.20 5.21 -2.04
N PHE A 126 21.18 5.50 -2.86
CA PHE A 126 21.34 6.22 -4.12
C PHE A 126 20.59 7.56 -4.19
N GLY A 127 19.75 7.89 -3.20
CA GLY A 127 18.93 9.11 -3.17
C GLY A 127 17.50 8.90 -3.70
N GLU A 128 16.64 9.93 -3.54
CA GLU A 128 15.32 9.97 -4.19
C GLU A 128 15.51 10.44 -5.65
N GLU A 129 15.06 9.65 -6.63
CA GLU A 129 14.97 10.03 -8.05
C GLU A 129 13.90 11.11 -8.30
#